data_AF-A0AAN0RPV8-F1
#
_entry.id   AF-A0AAN0RPV8-F1
#
_cell.length_a   1.000
_cell.length_b   1.000
_cell.length_c   1.000
_cell.angle_alpha   90.00
_cell.angle_beta   90.00
_cell.angle_gamma   90.00
#
_symmetry.space_group_name_H-M   'P 1'
#
loop_
_entity.id
_entity.type
_entity.pdbx_description
1 polymer ?
#
loop_
_entity_poly.entity_id
_entity_poly.type
_entity_poly.pdbx_seq_one_letter_code
_entity_poly.pdbx_strand_id
1 'polypeptide(L)'
;MLEFDEPGFIGHIASENDYSQALALMDDLVEGYEANRPLIEILARSIESWENESDEFAAFNAHVAKLGGVNVLRLLMEQHRLGVVDLPETGSKSLVSKILNGRGRNLSRDHIAALSKRFPVSPAGFFG
;
A
#
# COMPACT_ATOMS: atom_id res chain seq x y z
N MET A 1 8.76 32.64 -9.65
CA MET A 1 9.99 31.95 -10.06
C MET A 1 10.52 31.32 -8.78
N LEU A 2 10.28 30.02 -8.60
CA LEU A 2 10.78 29.29 -7.44
C LEU A 2 12.24 28.96 -7.71
N GLU A 3 13.15 29.55 -6.94
CA GLU A 3 14.57 29.16 -6.92
C GLU A 3 14.65 27.79 -6.23
N PHE A 4 14.72 26.73 -7.03
CA PHE A 4 15.13 25.42 -6.55
C PHE A 4 16.65 25.41 -6.54
N ASP A 5 17.26 25.79 -5.42
CA ASP A 5 18.62 25.33 -5.08
C ASP A 5 18.55 23.80 -5.12
N GLU A 6 19.33 23.12 -5.98
CA GLU A 6 19.11 21.72 -6.40
C GLU A 6 18.69 20.84 -5.22
N PRO A 7 17.40 20.52 -5.08
CA PRO A 7 16.95 20.02 -3.80
C PRO A 7 17.38 18.57 -3.70
N GLY A 8 18.36 18.30 -2.82
CA GLY A 8 18.87 16.95 -2.56
C GLY A 8 17.75 15.93 -2.28
N PHE A 9 16.60 16.41 -1.78
CA PHE A 9 15.38 15.63 -1.55
C PHE A 9 14.79 14.97 -2.79
N ILE A 10 15.06 15.46 -4.00
CA ILE A 10 14.55 14.84 -5.23
C ILE A 10 15.09 13.42 -5.37
N GLY A 11 16.37 13.21 -5.04
CA GLY A 11 17.00 11.89 -5.12
C GLY A 11 17.02 11.15 -3.79
N HIS A 12 17.07 11.87 -2.67
CA HIS A 12 17.20 11.27 -1.34
C HIS A 12 16.70 12.20 -0.24
N ILE A 13 15.72 11.73 0.53
CA ILE A 13 15.15 12.44 1.68
C ILE A 13 15.92 12.03 2.93
N ALA A 14 16.51 13.00 3.64
CA ALA A 14 17.32 12.74 4.84
C ALA A 14 16.72 13.37 6.11
N SER A 15 15.59 14.06 6.00
CA SER A 15 14.95 14.79 7.09
C SER A 15 13.45 14.99 6.85
N GLU A 16 12.72 15.28 7.92
CA GLU A 16 11.29 15.64 7.85
C GLU A 16 11.03 16.89 6.98
N ASN A 17 11.98 17.83 6.96
CA ASN A 17 11.91 19.03 6.12
C ASN A 17 12.08 18.69 4.62
N ASP A 18 12.98 17.76 4.29
CA ASP A 18 13.11 17.24 2.92
C ASP A 18 11.84 16.51 2.49
N TYR A 19 11.28 15.69 3.39
CA TYR A 19 10.03 14.96 3.17
C TYR A 19 8.86 15.91 2.88
N SER A 20 8.71 16.96 3.70
CA SER A 20 7.66 17.97 3.52
C SER A 20 7.79 18.72 2.18
N GLN A 21 9.02 19.06 1.77
CA GLN A 21 9.26 19.69 0.48
C GLN A 21 9.03 18.74 -0.71
N ALA A 22 9.41 17.47 -0.57
CA ALA A 22 9.16 16.45 -1.58
C ALA A 22 7.66 16.23 -1.80
N LEU A 23 6.85 16.22 -0.73
CA LEU A 23 5.39 16.13 -0.82
C LEU A 23 4.78 17.37 -1.50
N ALA A 24 5.20 18.58 -1.10
CA ALA A 24 4.72 19.81 -1.72
C ALA A 24 5.05 19.85 -3.22
N LEU A 25 6.24 19.42 -3.61
CA LEU A 25 6.62 19.32 -5.01
C LEU A 25 5.82 18.24 -5.75
N MET A 26 5.56 17.08 -5.12
CA MET A 26 4.71 16.05 -5.70
C MET A 26 3.32 16.60 -6.03
N ASP A 27 2.70 17.32 -5.10
CA ASP A 27 1.37 17.93 -5.28
C ASP A 27 1.34 18.90 -6.47
N ASP A 28 2.37 19.73 -6.65
CA ASP A 28 2.49 20.61 -7.81
C ASP A 28 2.67 19.83 -9.12
N LEU A 29 3.46 18.75 -9.11
CA LEU A 29 3.80 18.00 -10.32
C LEU A 29 2.65 17.16 -10.85
N VAL A 30 1.78 16.62 -9.98
CA VAL A 30 0.66 15.77 -10.39
C VAL A 30 -0.37 16.53 -11.22
N GLU A 31 -0.48 17.86 -11.10
CA GLU A 31 -1.32 18.68 -11.98
C GLU A 31 -0.91 18.58 -13.46
N GLY A 32 0.39 18.36 -13.71
CA GLY A 32 1.00 18.17 -15.02
C GLY A 32 1.53 16.75 -15.26
N TYR A 33 0.83 15.72 -14.75
CA TYR A 33 1.31 14.34 -14.66
C TYR A 33 2.10 13.82 -15.88
N GLU A 34 1.56 13.94 -17.09
CA GLU A 34 2.21 13.41 -18.30
C GLU A 34 3.55 14.08 -18.61
N ALA A 35 3.65 15.39 -18.37
CA ALA A 35 4.89 16.14 -18.60
C ALA A 35 5.94 15.89 -17.50
N ASN A 36 5.47 15.60 -16.29
CA ASN A 36 6.29 15.50 -15.09
C ASN A 36 6.61 14.06 -14.68
N ARG A 37 6.09 13.07 -15.41
CA ARG A 37 6.17 11.65 -15.05
C ARG A 37 7.58 11.18 -14.62
N PRO A 38 8.68 11.50 -15.32
CA PRO A 38 10.01 11.06 -14.87
C PRO A 38 10.38 11.61 -13.48
N LEU A 39 10.04 12.87 -13.18
CA LEU A 39 10.35 13.50 -11.90
C LEU A 39 9.44 12.97 -10.78
N ILE A 40 8.15 12.77 -11.08
CA ILE A 40 7.20 12.10 -10.19
C ILE A 40 7.72 10.71 -9.79
N GLU A 41 8.21 9.93 -10.75
CA GLU A 41 8.73 8.59 -10.48
C GLU A 41 9.98 8.61 -9.59
N ILE A 42 10.84 9.63 -9.68
CA ILE A 42 12.01 9.77 -8.81
C ILE A 42 11.55 10.17 -7.40
N LEU A 43 10.75 11.23 -7.27
CA LEU A 43 10.22 11.70 -5.99
C LEU A 43 9.45 10.61 -5.25
N ALA A 44 8.60 9.86 -5.95
CA ALA A 44 7.85 8.76 -5.37
C ALA A 44 8.76 7.71 -4.72
N ARG A 45 9.89 7.38 -5.35
CA ARG A 45 10.87 6.44 -4.80
C ARG A 45 11.59 7.00 -3.57
N SER A 46 11.95 8.28 -3.60
CA SER A 46 12.63 8.92 -2.47
C SER A 46 11.70 9.06 -1.26
N ILE A 47 10.43 9.41 -1.49
CA ILE A 47 9.34 9.43 -0.50
C ILE A 47 9.13 8.03 0.09
N GLU A 48 8.97 7.01 -0.76
CA GLU A 48 8.77 5.62 -0.33
C GLU A 48 9.95 5.10 0.51
N SER A 49 11.20 5.40 0.14
CA SER A 49 12.37 4.99 0.92
C SER A 49 12.37 5.62 2.31
N TRP A 50 12.09 6.93 2.41
CA TRP A 50 11.99 7.61 3.69
C TRP A 50 10.86 7.05 4.58
N GLU A 51 9.67 6.87 4.02
CA GLU A 51 8.52 6.32 4.76
C GLU A 51 8.77 4.90 5.25
N ASN A 52 9.59 4.10 4.55
CA ASN A 52 9.92 2.75 4.97
C ASN A 52 11.01 2.68 6.05
N GLU A 53 11.97 3.61 6.04
CA GLU A 53 13.20 3.50 6.82
C GLU A 53 13.26 4.43 8.05
N SER A 54 12.49 5.51 8.05
CA SER A 54 12.54 6.54 9.10
C SER A 54 11.85 6.12 10.41
N ASP A 55 12.34 6.66 11.53
CA ASP A 55 11.83 6.36 12.86
C ASP A 55 10.40 6.87 13.07
N GLU A 56 10.04 7.96 12.38
CA GLU A 56 8.71 8.58 12.39
C GLU A 56 7.61 7.61 11.94
N PHE A 57 7.92 6.77 10.95
CA PHE A 57 6.98 5.79 10.40
C PHE A 57 7.14 4.39 11.00
N ALA A 58 8.17 4.14 11.80
CA ALA A 58 8.49 2.80 12.33
C ALA A 58 7.30 2.16 13.08
N ALA A 59 6.58 2.93 13.91
CA ALA A 59 5.41 2.41 14.63
C ALA A 59 4.25 2.05 13.70
N PHE A 60 4.01 2.88 12.68
CA PHE A 60 3.00 2.63 11.66
C PHE A 60 3.39 1.41 10.80
N ASN A 61 4.62 1.34 10.32
CA ASN A 61 5.14 0.23 9.52
C ASN A 61 5.09 -1.10 10.30
N ALA A 62 5.44 -1.08 11.59
CA ALA A 62 5.30 -2.25 12.45
C ALA A 62 3.84 -2.67 12.69
N HIS A 63 2.89 -1.73 12.61
CA HIS A 63 1.46 -2.05 12.63
C HIS A 63 1.01 -2.63 11.28
N VAL A 64 1.40 -2.02 10.16
CA VAL A 64 1.08 -2.48 8.81
C VAL A 64 1.65 -3.89 8.55
N ALA A 65 2.88 -4.17 8.96
CA ALA A 65 3.48 -5.51 8.86
C ALA A 65 2.73 -6.59 9.68
N LYS A 66 1.96 -6.18 10.70
CA LYS A 66 1.08 -7.10 11.44
C LYS A 66 -0.27 -7.30 10.76
N LEU A 67 -0.65 -6.44 9.81
CA LEU A 67 -1.85 -6.63 9.00
C LEU A 67 -1.57 -7.76 8.02
N GLY A 68 -2.14 -8.94 8.29
CA GLY A 68 -2.06 -10.05 7.35
C GLY A 68 -3.08 -9.92 6.24
N GLY A 69 -2.97 -10.74 5.19
CA GLY A 69 -3.96 -10.78 4.11
C GLY A 69 -5.41 -11.03 4.56
N VAL A 70 -5.62 -11.54 5.78
CA VAL A 70 -6.96 -11.65 6.40
C VAL A 70 -7.56 -10.28 6.72
N ASN A 71 -6.76 -9.30 7.13
CA ASN A 71 -7.22 -7.93 7.37
C ASN A 71 -7.67 -7.27 6.07
N VAL A 72 -6.90 -7.43 4.99
CA VAL A 72 -7.30 -6.96 3.65
C VAL A 72 -8.58 -7.65 3.18
N LEU A 73 -8.70 -8.96 3.37
CA LEU A 73 -9.93 -9.68 3.04
C LEU A 73 -11.14 -9.13 3.82
N ARG A 74 -10.99 -8.83 5.11
CA ARG A 74 -12.08 -8.23 5.93
C ARG A 74 -12.48 -6.86 5.43
N LEU A 75 -11.52 -6.02 5.06
CA LEU A 75 -11.78 -4.71 4.49
C LEU A 75 -12.56 -4.82 3.17
N LEU A 76 -12.14 -5.71 2.27
CA LEU A 76 -12.85 -5.97 1.01
C LEU A 76 -14.28 -6.48 1.26
N MET A 77 -14.47 -7.39 2.22
CA MET A 77 -15.79 -7.86 2.61
C MET A 77 -16.68 -6.72 3.12
N GLU A 78 -16.14 -5.83 3.95
CA GLU A 78 -16.88 -4.69 4.49
C GLU A 78 -17.26 -3.68 3.40
N GLN A 79 -16.29 -3.25 2.58
CA GLN A 79 -16.48 -2.27 1.52
C GLN A 79 -17.50 -2.74 0.47
N HIS A 80 -17.49 -4.04 0.15
CA HIS A 80 -18.40 -4.63 -0.84
C HIS A 80 -19.64 -5.29 -0.22
N ARG A 81 -19.83 -5.19 1.11
CA ARG A 81 -20.94 -5.80 1.88
C ARG A 81 -21.09 -7.31 1.62
N LEU A 82 -19.97 -8.02 1.55
CA LEU A 82 -19.90 -9.45 1.26
C LEU A 82 -19.89 -10.29 2.53
N GLY A 83 -20.66 -11.37 2.52
CA GLY A 83 -20.59 -12.42 3.52
C GLY A 83 -19.61 -13.54 3.14
N VAL A 84 -19.45 -14.49 4.06
CA VAL A 84 -18.56 -15.67 3.90
C VAL A 84 -18.95 -16.55 2.70
N VAL A 85 -20.20 -16.47 2.24
CA VAL A 85 -20.71 -17.25 1.09
C VAL A 85 -20.44 -16.57 -0.25
N ASP A 86 -20.12 -15.28 -0.23
CA ASP A 86 -19.97 -14.46 -1.44
C ASP A 86 -18.52 -14.41 -1.93
N LEU A 87 -17.64 -15.29 -1.41
CA LEU A 87 -16.22 -15.40 -1.72
C LEU A 87 -15.84 -16.82 -2.23
N PRO A 88 -16.45 -17.30 -3.33
CA PRO A 88 -16.17 -18.63 -3.89
C PRO A 88 -14.70 -18.84 -4.26
N GLU A 89 -13.98 -17.77 -4.60
CA GLU A 89 -12.56 -17.76 -4.94
C GLU A 89 -11.63 -18.20 -3.80
N THR A 90 -12.08 -18.07 -2.56
CA THR A 90 -11.37 -18.55 -1.36
C THR A 90 -11.79 -19.96 -0.93
N GLY A 91 -12.66 -20.60 -1.70
CA GLY A 91 -13.17 -21.95 -1.48
C GLY A 91 -14.46 -22.01 -0.67
N SER A 92 -14.71 -23.16 -0.02
CA SER A 92 -15.97 -23.40 0.71
C SER A 92 -16.21 -22.41 1.85
N LYS A 93 -17.48 -22.14 2.21
CA LYS A 93 -17.87 -21.32 3.37
C LYS A 93 -17.12 -21.68 4.66
N SER A 94 -16.89 -22.97 4.91
CA SER A 94 -16.12 -23.43 6.08
C SER A 94 -14.65 -23.02 6.03
N LEU A 95 -14.04 -23.07 4.84
CA LEU A 95 -12.64 -22.66 4.64
C LEU A 95 -12.49 -21.14 4.83
N VAL A 96 -13.37 -20.35 4.22
CA VAL A 96 -13.37 -18.88 4.38
C VAL A 96 -13.56 -18.50 5.85
N SER A 97 -14.47 -19.16 6.57
CA SER A 97 -14.64 -18.96 8.01
C SER A 97 -13.38 -19.31 8.83
N LYS A 98 -12.67 -20.39 8.49
CA LYS A 98 -11.42 -20.77 9.17
C LYS A 98 -10.30 -19.76 8.93
N ILE A 99 -10.21 -19.24 7.70
CA ILE A 99 -9.24 -18.19 7.33
C ILE A 99 -9.52 -16.91 8.12
N LEU A 100 -10.78 -16.45 8.13
CA LEU A 100 -11.16 -15.23 8.86
C LEU A 100 -10.90 -15.33 10.36
N ASN A 101 -11.09 -16.50 10.96
CA ASN A 101 -10.91 -16.73 12.40
C ASN A 101 -9.48 -17.15 12.79
N GLY A 102 -8.53 -17.18 11.84
CA GLY A 102 -7.13 -17.55 12.12
C GLY A 102 -6.95 -18.99 12.64
N ARG A 103 -7.90 -19.90 12.38
CA ARG A 103 -7.86 -21.29 12.89
C ARG A 103 -6.95 -22.17 12.02
N GLY A 104 -5.66 -21.85 11.97
CA GLY A 104 -4.64 -22.64 11.29
C GLY A 104 -4.74 -22.63 9.75
N ARG A 105 -5.40 -21.62 9.17
CA ARG A 105 -5.51 -21.45 7.71
C ARG A 105 -5.27 -19.99 7.34
N ASN A 106 -4.35 -19.79 6.39
CA ASN A 106 -4.05 -18.50 5.79
C ASN A 106 -4.56 -18.47 4.33
N LEU A 107 -4.61 -17.28 3.75
CA LEU A 107 -4.80 -17.14 2.31
C LEU A 107 -3.61 -17.77 1.58
N SER A 108 -3.90 -18.62 0.59
CA SER A 108 -2.87 -19.12 -0.32
C SER A 108 -2.58 -18.07 -1.40
N ARG A 109 -1.48 -18.26 -2.14
CA ARG A 109 -1.17 -17.42 -3.31
C ARG A 109 -2.29 -17.43 -4.35
N ASP A 110 -2.93 -18.59 -4.56
CA ASP A 110 -4.06 -18.72 -5.50
C ASP A 110 -5.27 -17.92 -5.03
N HIS A 111 -5.58 -17.95 -3.73
CA HIS A 111 -6.66 -17.13 -3.17
C HIS A 111 -6.36 -15.64 -3.37
N ILE A 112 -5.14 -15.20 -3.07
CA ILE A 112 -4.72 -13.80 -3.22
C ILE A 112 -4.81 -13.36 -4.68
N ALA A 113 -4.34 -14.18 -5.63
CA ALA A 113 -4.42 -13.89 -7.05
C ALA A 113 -5.88 -13.75 -7.52
N ALA A 114 -6.76 -14.64 -7.07
CA ALA A 114 -8.18 -14.59 -7.44
C ALA A 114 -8.90 -13.37 -6.83
N LEU A 115 -8.62 -13.03 -5.57
CA LEU A 115 -9.14 -11.82 -4.91
C LEU A 115 -8.62 -10.55 -5.60
N SER A 116 -7.32 -10.50 -5.91
CA SER A 116 -6.70 -9.36 -6.62
C SER A 116 -7.32 -9.12 -7.99
N LYS A 117 -7.69 -10.20 -8.69
CA LYS A 117 -8.41 -10.12 -9.96
C LYS A 117 -9.84 -9.59 -9.81
N ARG A 118 -10.53 -9.94 -8.72
CA ARG A 118 -11.92 -9.52 -8.47
C ARG A 118 -12.04 -8.07 -7.99
N PHE A 119 -11.13 -7.62 -7.14
CA PHE A 119 -11.18 -6.32 -6.44
C PHE A 119 -10.18 -5.27 -6.94
N PRO A 120 -9.71 -5.39 -8.20
CA PRO A 120 -8.49 -4.75 -8.74
C PRO A 120 -7.45 -4.21 -7.74
N VAL A 121 -7.10 -5.00 -6.71
CA VAL A 121 -6.07 -4.62 -5.72
C VAL A 121 -4.75 -5.33 -6.02
N SER A 122 -3.63 -4.72 -5.65
CA SER A 122 -2.31 -5.35 -5.78
C SER A 122 -2.21 -6.58 -4.85
N PRO A 123 -1.72 -7.74 -5.34
CA PRO A 123 -1.44 -8.89 -4.49
C PRO A 123 -0.49 -8.59 -3.32
N ALA A 124 0.41 -7.62 -3.50
CA ALA A 124 1.37 -7.21 -2.48
C ALA A 124 0.68 -6.80 -1.18
N GLY A 125 -0.51 -6.16 -1.25
CA GLY A 125 -1.23 -5.72 -0.06
C GLY A 125 -1.69 -6.86 0.85
N PHE A 126 -1.77 -8.10 0.35
CA PHE A 126 -2.12 -9.27 1.17
C PHE A 126 -0.93 -9.87 1.93
N PHE A 127 0.29 -9.42 1.61
CA PHE A 127 1.52 -9.85 2.25
C PHE A 127 2.02 -8.68 3.13
N GLY A 128 1.76 -8.78 4.44
CA GLY A 128 2.43 -7.96 5.46
C GLY A 128 3.77 -8.56 5.86
#